data_AF-A0A8H6P058-F1
#
_entry.id   AF-A0A8H6P058-F1
#
_cell.length_a   1.000
_cell.length_b   1.000
_cell.length_c   1.000
_cell.angle_alpha   90.00
_cell.angle_beta   90.00
_cell.angle_gamma   90.00
#
_symmetry.space_group_name_H-M   'P 1'
#
loop_
_entity.id
_entity.type
_entity.pdbx_description
1 polymer ?
#
loop_
_entity_poly.entity_id
_entity_poly.type
_entity_poly.pdbx_seq_one_letter_code
_entity_poly.pdbx_strand_id
1 'polypeptide(L)'
;MDRYSPELQQRIRDLAKYPMNKDEVCEVWAEILKFHFPSSQTDRPGNNQYAVQATPSTVFPVVQLSITTRLGTFGNTRFLFVHCRSSPRQSPGPPSRRGEDRLRCQLTETLTAMPIHDGLEIHGAITFGPHIRFYRLMANGIFGCCLWGGRDSLHVIHDQDFIVQHLEEIKSDWRSVYLPGR
;
A
#
# COMPACT_ATOMS: atom_id res chain seq x y z
N MET A 1 11.98 9.38 11.21
CA MET A 1 10.91 8.89 12.11
C MET A 1 10.03 10.00 12.65
N ASP A 2 10.52 11.24 12.75
CA ASP A 2 9.86 12.37 13.43
C ASP A 2 8.56 12.89 12.79
N ARG A 3 8.16 12.34 11.65
CA ARG A 3 6.96 12.76 10.90
C ARG A 3 5.67 12.13 11.43
N TYR A 4 5.75 11.05 12.19
CA TYR A 4 4.58 10.37 12.76
C TYR A 4 4.29 10.84 14.18
N SER A 5 3.07 10.63 14.68
CA SER A 5 2.77 10.90 16.10
C SER A 5 3.65 10.02 17.01
N PRO A 6 3.95 10.47 18.25
CA PRO A 6 4.77 9.68 19.18
C PRO A 6 4.25 8.25 19.38
N GLU A 7 2.94 8.07 19.39
CA GLU A 7 2.26 6.78 19.51
C GLU A 7 2.56 5.90 18.30
N LEU A 8 2.38 6.42 17.08
CA LEU A 8 2.67 5.68 15.86
C LEU A 8 4.16 5.37 15.73
N GLN A 9 5.05 6.28 16.13
CA GLN A 9 6.49 6.02 16.18
C GLN A 9 6.83 4.87 17.14
N GLN A 10 6.15 4.79 18.29
CA GLN A 10 6.34 3.68 19.22
C GLN A 10 5.82 2.37 18.62
N ARG A 11 4.63 2.36 18.01
CA ARG A 11 4.08 1.16 17.34
C ARG A 11 4.97 0.66 16.20
N ILE A 12 5.57 1.56 15.42
CA ILE A 12 6.55 1.20 14.37
C ILE A 12 7.82 0.60 14.97
N ARG A 13 8.30 1.14 16.10
CA ARG A 13 9.44 0.56 16.83
C ARG A 13 9.11 -0.82 17.38
N ASP A 14 7.91 -1.00 17.91
CA ASP A 14 7.44 -2.29 18.42
C ASP A 14 7.31 -3.31 17.28
N LEU A 15 6.79 -2.91 16.11
CA LEU A 15 6.73 -3.74 14.90
C LEU A 15 8.12 -4.25 14.47
N ALA A 16 9.16 -3.44 14.64
CA ALA A 16 10.54 -3.83 14.34
C ALA A 16 11.20 -4.69 15.42
N LYS A 17 10.74 -4.58 16.67
CA LYS A 17 11.40 -5.20 17.82
C LYS A 17 10.72 -6.49 18.28
N TYR A 18 9.42 -6.60 18.13
CA TYR A 18 8.62 -7.68 18.70
C TYR A 18 7.77 -8.39 17.64
N PRO A 19 7.56 -9.72 17.78
CA PRO A 19 6.68 -10.44 16.88
C PRO A 19 5.22 -10.00 17.03
N MET A 20 4.69 -9.34 16.00
CA MET A 20 3.26 -8.99 15.90
C MET A 20 2.49 -10.00 15.05
N ASN A 21 1.22 -10.22 15.39
CA ASN A 21 0.28 -10.96 14.57
C ASN A 21 -0.19 -10.12 13.35
N LYS A 22 -0.85 -10.77 12.38
CA LYS A 22 -1.27 -10.11 11.12
C LYS A 22 -2.21 -8.92 11.34
N ASP A 23 -3.05 -8.94 12.38
CA ASP A 23 -4.02 -7.89 12.67
C ASP A 23 -3.31 -6.68 13.29
N GLU A 24 -2.38 -6.91 14.22
CA GLU A 24 -1.50 -5.86 14.76
C GLU A 24 -0.65 -5.19 13.67
N VAL A 25 -0.05 -5.99 12.78
CA VAL A 25 0.69 -5.46 11.62
C VAL A 25 -0.23 -4.63 10.74
N CYS A 26 -1.47 -5.10 10.51
CA CYS A 26 -2.46 -4.39 9.72
C CYS A 26 -2.84 -3.04 10.34
N GLU A 27 -2.99 -2.96 11.65
CA GLU A 27 -3.32 -1.70 12.33
C GLU A 27 -2.20 -0.68 12.19
N VAL A 28 -0.93 -1.09 12.39
CA VAL A 28 0.23 -0.19 12.24
C VAL A 28 0.30 0.34 10.80
N TRP A 29 0.17 -0.54 9.81
CA TRP A 29 0.17 -0.12 8.41
C TRP A 29 -1.05 0.71 8.05
N ALA A 30 -2.23 0.45 8.62
CA ALA A 30 -3.41 1.29 8.40
C ALA A 30 -3.17 2.73 8.91
N GLU A 31 -2.51 2.91 10.05
CA GLU A 31 -2.14 4.24 10.57
C GLU A 31 -1.08 4.93 9.70
N ILE A 32 -0.04 4.21 9.26
CA ILE A 32 0.94 4.73 8.29
C ILE A 32 0.24 5.20 7.01
N LEU A 33 -0.64 4.39 6.45
CA LEU A 33 -1.36 4.74 5.22
C LEU A 33 -2.32 5.92 5.44
N LYS A 34 -3.01 6.01 6.58
CA LYS A 34 -3.87 7.17 6.90
C LYS A 34 -3.08 8.47 6.98
N PHE A 35 -1.83 8.42 7.45
CA PHE A 35 -0.95 9.59 7.46
C PHE A 35 -0.66 10.08 6.03
N HIS A 36 -0.33 9.17 5.10
CA HIS A 36 0.00 9.53 3.72
C HIS A 36 -1.23 9.81 2.85
N PHE A 37 -2.36 9.17 3.14
CA PHE A 37 -3.62 9.24 2.41
C PHE A 37 -4.78 9.68 3.33
N PRO A 38 -4.78 10.92 3.82
CA PRO A 38 -5.81 11.41 4.74
C PRO A 38 -7.18 11.53 4.06
N SER A 39 -8.25 11.18 4.80
CA SER A 39 -9.61 11.11 4.25
C SER A 39 -10.21 12.47 3.84
N SER A 40 -9.72 13.57 4.41
CA SER A 40 -10.11 14.92 4.05
C SER A 40 -8.87 15.78 3.82
N GLN A 41 -8.67 16.23 2.58
CA GLN A 41 -7.77 17.34 2.30
C GLN A 41 -8.60 18.62 2.35
N THR A 42 -8.51 19.36 3.45
CA THR A 42 -9.25 20.62 3.64
C THR A 42 -8.83 21.73 2.67
N ASP A 43 -7.69 21.58 2.00
CA ASP A 43 -7.02 22.68 1.31
C ASP A 43 -7.19 22.68 -0.22
N ARG A 44 -8.05 21.84 -0.80
CA ARG A 44 -8.22 21.81 -2.27
C ARG A 44 -9.67 21.72 -2.74
N PRO A 45 -10.05 22.49 -3.78
CA PRO A 45 -11.35 22.36 -4.43
C PRO A 45 -11.36 21.07 -5.27
N GLY A 46 -12.16 20.10 -4.82
CA GLY A 46 -12.32 18.78 -5.42
C GLY A 46 -12.57 17.78 -4.29
N ASN A 47 -13.68 17.04 -4.34
CA ASN A 47 -14.10 16.07 -3.32
C ASN A 47 -13.19 14.83 -3.26
N ASN A 48 -11.88 15.02 -3.17
CA ASN A 48 -10.89 13.97 -3.22
C ASN A 48 -10.78 13.37 -1.83
N GLN A 49 -11.51 12.29 -1.60
CA GLN A 49 -11.47 11.55 -0.37
C GLN A 49 -10.73 10.24 -0.59
N TYR A 50 -9.62 10.08 0.12
CA TYR A 50 -9.02 8.76 0.28
C TYR A 50 -9.81 8.00 1.34
N ALA A 51 -10.02 6.72 1.11
CA ALA A 51 -10.53 5.83 2.15
C ALA A 51 -9.66 4.58 2.19
N VAL A 52 -9.16 4.27 3.38
CA VAL A 52 -8.46 3.02 3.67
C VAL A 52 -9.51 1.99 4.07
N GLN A 53 -9.72 0.98 3.23
CA GLN A 53 -10.63 -0.13 3.49
C GLN A 53 -9.81 -1.33 3.97
N ALA A 54 -10.14 -1.85 5.15
CA ALA A 54 -9.62 -3.12 5.64
C ALA A 54 -10.61 -4.23 5.30
N THR A 55 -10.15 -5.30 4.66
CA THR A 55 -10.97 -6.48 4.35
C THR A 55 -10.37 -7.70 5.06
N PRO A 56 -11.13 -8.36 5.95
CA PRO A 56 -10.70 -9.62 6.55
C PRO A 56 -10.52 -10.67 5.46
N SER A 57 -9.33 -11.28 5.36
CA SER A 57 -9.16 -12.43 4.48
C SER A 57 -9.61 -13.69 5.18
N THR A 58 -10.63 -14.36 4.65
CA THR A 58 -11.15 -15.63 5.19
C THR A 58 -10.39 -16.86 4.69
N VAL A 59 -9.52 -16.70 3.68
CA VAL A 59 -8.89 -17.82 2.93
C VAL A 59 -7.35 -17.87 3.11
N PHE A 60 -6.74 -16.86 3.72
CA PHE A 60 -5.29 -16.83 3.97
C PHE A 60 -4.98 -16.16 5.32
N PRO A 61 -3.83 -16.44 5.95
CA PRO A 61 -3.37 -15.72 7.13
C PRO A 61 -2.86 -14.30 6.78
N VAL A 62 -3.59 -13.55 5.95
CA VAL A 62 -3.31 -12.15 5.62
C VAL A 62 -4.49 -11.26 5.97
N VAL A 63 -4.23 -9.98 6.20
CA VAL A 63 -5.25 -8.92 6.20
C VAL A 63 -4.98 -8.02 5.01
N GLN A 64 -6.03 -7.66 4.27
CA GLN A 64 -5.89 -6.78 3.12
C GLN A 64 -6.29 -5.36 3.50
N LEU A 65 -5.42 -4.40 3.23
CA LEU A 65 -5.77 -2.98 3.16
C LEU A 65 -5.88 -2.61 1.68
N SER A 66 -6.85 -1.77 1.34
CA SER A 66 -6.88 -1.12 0.03
C SER A 66 -7.14 0.36 0.19
N ILE A 67 -6.44 1.18 -0.60
CA ILE A 67 -6.72 2.60 -0.68
C ILE A 67 -7.62 2.85 -1.88
N THR A 68 -8.79 3.38 -1.58
CA THR A 68 -9.74 3.86 -2.58
C THR A 68 -9.69 5.37 -2.67
N THR A 69 -9.96 5.88 -3.85
CA THR A 69 -10.19 7.30 -4.07
C THR A 69 -11.63 7.52 -4.53
N ARG A 70 -12.24 8.59 -4.04
CA ARG A 70 -13.42 9.20 -4.67
C ARG A 70 -12.93 10.42 -5.42
N LEU A 71 -12.78 10.29 -6.73
CA LEU A 71 -12.36 11.36 -7.64
C LEU A 71 -13.44 11.52 -8.72
N GLY A 72 -14.19 12.63 -8.69
CA GLY A 72 -15.22 12.92 -9.68
C GLY A 72 -16.33 11.85 -9.75
N THR A 73 -16.61 11.34 -10.95
CA THR A 73 -17.63 10.29 -11.21
C THR A 73 -17.15 8.87 -10.90
N PHE A 74 -15.86 8.66 -10.66
CA PHE A 74 -15.28 7.36 -10.34
C PHE A 74 -15.36 7.13 -8.81
N GLY A 75 -16.45 6.49 -8.40
CA GLY A 75 -16.68 6.15 -7.00
C GLY A 75 -15.86 4.94 -6.55
N ASN A 76 -14.93 5.15 -5.62
CA ASN A 76 -14.22 4.10 -4.87
C ASN A 76 -13.25 3.21 -5.69
N THR A 77 -12.56 3.76 -6.70
CA THR A 77 -11.51 3.02 -7.41
C THR A 77 -10.34 2.71 -6.48
N ARG A 78 -9.91 1.44 -6.44
CA ARG A 78 -8.75 0.99 -5.66
C ARG A 78 -7.48 1.16 -6.47
N PHE A 79 -6.46 1.74 -5.87
CA PHE A 79 -5.18 2.00 -6.54
C PHE A 79 -3.95 1.45 -5.81
N LEU A 80 -4.10 1.15 -4.52
CA LEU A 80 -3.07 0.50 -3.72
C LEU A 80 -3.69 -0.64 -2.92
N PHE A 81 -3.11 -1.82 -3.02
CA PHE A 81 -3.42 -3.00 -2.21
C PHE A 81 -2.25 -3.32 -1.29
N VAL A 82 -2.49 -3.57 -0.01
CA VAL A 82 -1.45 -3.96 0.95
C VAL A 82 -1.88 -5.24 1.66
N HIS A 83 -1.10 -6.31 1.49
CA HIS A 83 -1.29 -7.57 2.21
C HIS A 83 -0.41 -7.62 3.45
N CYS A 84 -1.05 -7.60 4.60
CA CYS A 84 -0.39 -7.66 5.90
C CYS A 84 -0.25 -9.11 6.35
N ARG A 85 0.97 -9.51 6.68
CA ARG A 85 1.30 -10.81 7.27
C ARG A 85 1.86 -10.62 8.67
N SER A 86 1.68 -11.62 9.53
CA SER A 86 2.34 -11.67 10.84
C SER A 86 3.85 -11.48 10.70
N SER A 87 4.47 -10.92 11.74
CA SER A 87 5.92 -10.83 11.86
C SER A 87 6.53 -12.24 11.85
N PRO A 88 7.63 -12.47 11.11
CA PRO A 88 8.27 -13.77 11.07
C PRO A 88 8.76 -14.14 12.48
N ARG A 89 8.26 -15.25 13.03
CA ARG A 89 8.71 -15.76 14.33
C ARG A 89 10.11 -16.37 14.23
N GLN A 90 10.42 -17.00 13.10
CA GLN A 90 11.72 -17.58 12.77
C GLN A 90 11.91 -17.59 11.24
N SER A 91 13.07 -17.09 10.81
CA SER A 91 13.56 -16.95 9.43
C SER A 91 12.91 -15.87 8.54
N PRO A 92 13.69 -14.90 8.01
CA PRO A 92 13.27 -13.94 7.00
C PRO A 92 13.15 -14.66 5.64
N GLY A 93 12.01 -15.30 5.40
CA GLY A 93 11.68 -15.84 4.08
C GLY A 93 11.05 -14.77 3.19
N PRO A 94 11.35 -14.74 1.88
CA PRO A 94 10.60 -13.93 0.93
C PRO A 94 9.10 -14.29 0.98
N PRO A 95 8.21 -13.39 0.52
CA PRO A 95 6.80 -13.75 0.37
C PRO A 95 6.69 -15.05 -0.44
N SER A 96 5.89 -15.98 0.09
CA SER A 96 5.55 -17.20 -0.61
C SER A 96 5.03 -16.86 -2.02
N ARG A 97 5.46 -17.58 -3.05
CA ARG A 97 4.95 -17.45 -4.45
C ARG A 97 3.42 -17.32 -4.53
N ARG A 98 2.69 -18.07 -3.70
CA ARG A 98 1.22 -17.99 -3.59
C ARG A 98 0.68 -16.61 -3.20
N GLY A 99 1.41 -15.87 -2.38
CA GLY A 99 1.03 -14.52 -1.95
C GLY A 99 1.21 -13.49 -3.06
N GLU A 100 2.28 -13.63 -3.85
CA GLU A 100 2.52 -12.81 -5.04
C GLU A 100 1.50 -13.13 -6.14
N ASP A 101 1.23 -14.42 -6.39
CA ASP A 101 0.23 -14.85 -7.37
C ASP A 101 -1.15 -14.26 -7.05
N ARG A 102 -1.55 -14.29 -5.77
CA ARG A 102 -2.82 -13.71 -5.34
C ARG A 102 -2.86 -12.20 -5.50
N LEU A 103 -1.79 -11.50 -5.09
CA LEU A 103 -1.68 -10.06 -5.29
C LEU A 103 -1.81 -9.73 -6.77
N ARG A 104 -1.08 -10.43 -7.64
CA ARG A 104 -1.16 -10.27 -9.08
C ARG A 104 -2.59 -10.46 -9.60
N CYS A 105 -3.29 -11.52 -9.22
CA CYS A 105 -4.68 -11.73 -9.64
C CYS A 105 -5.60 -10.57 -9.24
N GLN A 106 -5.48 -10.06 -8.00
CA GLN A 106 -6.32 -8.96 -7.52
C GLN A 106 -6.01 -7.62 -8.22
N LEU A 107 -4.73 -7.36 -8.48
CA LEU A 107 -4.33 -6.20 -9.28
C LEU A 107 -4.87 -6.31 -10.70
N THR A 108 -4.79 -7.50 -11.32
CA THR A 108 -5.32 -7.75 -12.67
C THR A 108 -6.82 -7.55 -12.72
N GLU A 109 -7.58 -8.13 -11.79
CA GLU A 109 -9.03 -7.93 -11.69
C GLU A 109 -9.39 -6.44 -11.58
N THR A 110 -8.67 -5.70 -10.74
CA THR A 110 -8.88 -4.25 -10.57
C THR A 110 -8.57 -3.49 -11.84
N LEU A 111 -7.43 -3.77 -12.48
CA LEU A 111 -7.02 -3.12 -13.72
C LEU A 111 -8.02 -3.39 -14.86
N THR A 112 -8.53 -4.63 -14.98
CA THR A 112 -9.54 -4.98 -16.00
C THR A 112 -10.90 -4.30 -15.78
N ALA A 113 -11.21 -3.92 -14.53
CA ALA A 113 -12.42 -3.17 -14.21
C ALA A 113 -12.27 -1.67 -14.48
N MET A 114 -11.05 -1.18 -14.71
CA MET A 114 -10.79 0.21 -15.03
C MET A 114 -10.98 0.48 -16.54
N PRO A 115 -11.45 1.69 -16.91
CA PRO A 115 -11.48 2.10 -18.31
C PRO A 115 -10.08 2.06 -18.94
N ILE A 116 -9.99 1.52 -20.16
CA ILE A 116 -8.74 1.31 -20.92
C ILE A 116 -7.95 2.61 -21.14
N HIS A 117 -8.60 3.77 -21.03
CA HIS A 117 -8.01 5.08 -21.31
C HIS A 117 -7.31 5.73 -20.12
N ASP A 118 -7.30 5.09 -18.95
CA ASP A 118 -6.74 5.72 -17.75
C ASP A 118 -5.20 5.64 -17.71
N GLY A 119 -4.59 4.66 -18.40
CA GLY A 119 -3.12 4.51 -18.45
C GLY A 119 -2.45 4.27 -17.09
N LEU A 120 -3.24 4.04 -16.04
CA LEU A 120 -2.81 3.98 -14.66
C LEU A 120 -2.18 2.63 -14.30
N GLU A 121 -1.16 2.69 -13.45
CA GLU A 121 -0.60 1.52 -12.78
C GLU A 121 -1.34 1.25 -11.48
N ILE A 122 -1.68 -0.02 -11.20
CA ILE A 122 -2.20 -0.42 -9.88
C ILE A 122 -1.02 -0.89 -9.03
N HIS A 123 -0.92 -0.34 -7.83
CA HIS A 123 0.16 -0.66 -6.91
C HIS A 123 -0.26 -1.73 -5.91
N GLY A 124 0.69 -2.59 -5.56
CA GLY A 124 0.55 -3.63 -4.57
C GLY A 124 1.70 -3.57 -3.57
N ALA A 125 1.46 -4.04 -2.36
CA ALA A 125 2.50 -4.24 -1.36
C ALA A 125 2.22 -5.48 -0.52
N ILE A 126 3.29 -6.11 -0.06
CA ILE A 126 3.21 -7.21 0.91
C ILE A 126 4.12 -6.85 2.08
N THR A 127 3.54 -6.80 3.28
CA THR A 127 4.26 -6.54 4.53
C THR A 127 4.44 -7.84 5.31
N PHE A 128 5.61 -8.01 5.92
CA PHE A 128 5.97 -9.16 6.73
C PHE A 128 6.74 -8.69 7.96
N GLY A 129 5.99 -8.41 9.02
CA GLY A 129 6.51 -7.70 10.19
C GLY A 129 7.05 -6.32 9.78
N PRO A 130 8.32 -5.99 10.07
CA PRO A 130 8.85 -4.67 9.79
C PRO A 130 9.28 -4.45 8.34
N HIS A 131 9.18 -5.46 7.47
CA HIS A 131 9.58 -5.33 6.09
C HIS A 131 8.38 -5.19 5.15
N ILE A 132 8.60 -4.47 4.05
CA ILE A 132 7.64 -4.27 2.97
C ILE A 132 8.31 -4.46 1.62
N ARG A 133 7.59 -5.07 0.69
CA ARG A 133 7.92 -5.12 -0.74
C ARG A 133 6.80 -4.48 -1.52
N PHE A 134 7.11 -3.64 -2.50
CA PHE A 134 6.10 -3.12 -3.42
C PHE A 134 6.16 -3.77 -4.79
N TYR A 135 5.02 -3.74 -5.44
CA TYR A 135 4.77 -4.30 -6.75
C TYR A 135 3.93 -3.30 -7.54
N ARG A 136 4.06 -3.38 -8.85
CA ARG A 136 3.24 -2.62 -9.79
C ARG A 136 2.66 -3.56 -10.84
N LEU A 137 1.43 -3.29 -11.24
CA LEU A 137 0.84 -3.81 -12.45
C LEU A 137 0.66 -2.65 -13.42
N MET A 138 1.47 -2.65 -14.47
CA MET A 138 1.41 -1.63 -15.52
C MET A 138 0.15 -1.82 -16.39
N ALA A 139 -0.33 -0.76 -17.03
CA ALA A 139 -1.51 -0.81 -17.90
C ALA A 139 -1.40 -1.81 -19.07
N ASN A 140 -0.17 -2.14 -19.49
CA ASN A 140 0.11 -3.19 -20.48
C ASN A 140 0.09 -4.62 -19.91
N GLY A 141 -0.32 -4.80 -18.64
CA GLY A 141 -0.44 -6.08 -17.96
C GLY A 141 0.87 -6.64 -17.39
N ILE A 142 1.98 -5.90 -17.47
CA ILE A 142 3.26 -6.36 -16.90
C ILE A 142 3.23 -6.16 -15.38
N PHE A 143 3.36 -7.26 -14.66
CA PHE A 143 3.52 -7.30 -13.21
C PHE A 143 5.00 -7.35 -12.83
N GLY A 144 5.44 -6.48 -11.92
CA GLY A 144 6.83 -6.43 -11.49
C GLY A 144 7.00 -5.97 -10.05
N CYS A 145 8.09 -6.41 -9.43
CA CYS A 145 8.52 -5.92 -8.11
C CYS A 145 9.31 -4.62 -8.27
N CYS A 146 9.07 -3.65 -7.39
CA CYS A 146 9.80 -2.40 -7.34
C CYS A 146 11.17 -2.61 -6.65
N LEU A 147 12.23 -1.98 -7.18
CA LEU A 147 13.59 -2.12 -6.68
C LEU A 147 14.16 -0.75 -6.27
N TRP A 148 14.81 -0.69 -5.10
CA TRP A 148 15.51 0.49 -4.60
C TRP A 148 16.97 0.16 -4.30
N GLY A 149 17.88 0.72 -5.08
CA GLY A 149 19.31 0.37 -4.98
C GLY A 149 19.55 -1.13 -5.18
N GLY A 150 18.77 -1.78 -6.06
CA GLY A 150 18.84 -3.22 -6.30
C GLY A 150 18.17 -4.11 -5.25
N ARG A 151 17.56 -3.53 -4.21
CA ARG A 151 16.84 -4.26 -3.14
C ARG A 151 15.34 -4.20 -3.39
N ASP A 152 14.64 -5.31 -3.17
CA ASP A 152 13.18 -5.40 -3.28
C ASP A 152 12.45 -5.22 -1.94
N SER A 153 13.18 -5.40 -0.83
CA SER A 153 12.65 -5.45 0.53
C SER A 153 13.17 -4.27 1.35
N LEU A 154 12.25 -3.46 1.85
CA LEU A 154 12.53 -2.26 2.64
C LEU A 154 12.16 -2.50 4.11
N HIS A 155 13.00 -2.08 5.04
CA HIS A 155 12.72 -2.10 6.47
C HIS A 155 12.04 -0.80 6.91
N VAL A 156 10.92 -0.89 7.63
CA VAL A 156 10.04 0.24 8.01
C VAL A 156 10.76 1.36 8.77
N ILE A 157 11.82 1.04 9.52
CA ILE A 157 12.65 2.03 10.24
C ILE A 157 13.83 2.50 9.39
N HIS A 158 14.53 1.59 8.71
CA HIS A 158 15.83 1.90 8.10
C HIS A 158 15.69 2.49 6.70
N ASP A 159 14.63 2.12 6.00
CA ASP A 159 14.35 2.52 4.63
C ASP A 159 13.09 3.42 4.57
N GLN A 160 12.80 4.14 5.66
CA GLN A 160 11.59 4.96 5.79
C GLN A 160 11.48 5.97 4.65
N ASP A 161 12.58 6.59 4.23
CA ASP A 161 12.55 7.61 3.18
C ASP A 161 12.16 7.02 1.83
N PHE A 162 12.63 5.81 1.48
CA PHE A 162 12.20 5.12 0.26
C PHE A 162 10.73 4.73 0.31
N ILE A 163 10.25 4.27 1.47
CA ILE A 163 8.83 3.94 1.66
C ILE A 163 7.97 5.19 1.46
N VAL A 164 8.34 6.32 2.09
CA VAL A 164 7.56 7.55 1.96
C VAL A 164 7.61 8.11 0.55
N GLN A 165 8.79 8.13 -0.08
CA GLN A 165 8.94 8.56 -1.46
C GLN A 165 8.00 7.78 -2.37
N HIS A 166 7.97 6.45 -2.25
CA HIS A 166 7.11 5.62 -3.10
C HIS A 166 5.61 5.84 -2.84
N LEU A 167 5.19 6.02 -1.59
CA LEU A 167 3.79 6.33 -1.28
C LEU A 167 3.35 7.70 -1.85
N GLU A 168 4.24 8.69 -1.84
CA GLU A 168 3.98 10.00 -2.45
C GLU A 168 4.00 9.94 -3.99
N GLU A 169 4.84 9.11 -4.61
CA GLU A 169 4.80 8.82 -6.06
C GLU A 169 3.44 8.25 -6.46
N ILE A 170 2.99 7.17 -5.80
CA ILE A 170 1.66 6.56 -6.02
C ILE A 170 0.56 7.62 -5.93
N LYS A 171 0.60 8.43 -4.87
CA LYS A 171 -0.38 9.49 -4.63
C LYS A 171 -0.35 10.57 -5.71
N SER A 172 0.83 10.94 -6.21
CA SER A 172 1.02 11.93 -7.27
C SER A 172 0.48 11.42 -8.60
N ASP A 173 0.85 10.20 -9.00
CA ASP A 173 0.45 9.58 -10.26
C ASP A 173 -1.09 9.54 -10.36
N TRP A 174 -1.73 9.04 -9.31
CA TRP A 174 -3.19 8.95 -9.22
C TRP A 174 -3.91 10.28 -9.08
N ARG A 175 -3.22 11.35 -8.66
CA ARG A 175 -3.79 12.71 -8.68
C ARG A 175 -3.70 13.34 -10.06
N SER A 176 -2.58 13.14 -10.76
CA SER A 176 -2.29 13.81 -12.03
C SER A 176 -3.29 13.46 -13.13
N VAL A 177 -3.75 12.21 -13.18
CA VAL A 177 -4.68 11.72 -14.21
C VAL A 177 -6.10 12.29 -14.04
N TYR A 178 -6.58 12.46 -12.81
CA TYR A 178 -7.95 12.88 -12.54
C TYR A 178 -8.09 14.37 -12.18
N LEU A 179 -6.97 15.09 -12.07
CA LEU A 179 -6.91 16.54 -11.95
C LEU A 179 -5.91 17.11 -12.97
N PRO A 180 -6.12 16.92 -14.29
CA PRO A 180 -5.34 17.66 -15.27
C PRO A 180 -5.57 19.15 -15.02
N GLY A 181 -4.48 19.92 -15.04
CA GLY A 181 -4.39 21.28 -14.50
C GLY A 181 -5.61 22.18 -14.70
N ARG A 182 -5.92 22.94 -13.64
CA ARG A 182 -6.56 24.25 -13.79
C ARG A 182 -5.67 25.17 -14.61
#